data_AF-A0A954G914-F1
#
_entry.id   AF-A0A954G914-F1
#
_cell.length_a   1.000
_cell.length_b   1.000
_cell.length_c   1.000
_cell.angle_alpha   90.00
_cell.angle_beta   90.00
_cell.angle_gamma   90.00
#
_symmetry.space_group_name_H-M   'P 1'
#
loop_
_entity.id
_entity.type
_entity.pdbx_description
1 polymer ?
#
loop_
_entity_poly.entity_id
_entity_poly.type
_entity_poly.pdbx_seq_one_letter_code
_entity_poly.pdbx_strand_id
1 'polypeptide(L)'
;QELRIHAFRWFNHFLKGDDSLIEMAATKFHTPEELKVFKTLPVDQKNAKIQESFVKLADPAPVPADTQEWEQQTERWKQQLLKKTFRAWPEKIDAIKPEVKSVTKDGLILKTIFFETQKHVPLELFIVTPAGSDSSNIENVNLVVLNQSDWEADFIHILPFFPGREAEQASSGESEKRFQDFRKQILEAGTPVAYFAPRGIGLSQWNQNERKQVQIRRRFYLLGQSLEGMQIWDVRRAIQIVRAQTDFANAKLTLNGSGNAAVLCLYASLFENGIESLELEGLPVSHQKGPALLNVLRYLDLPQALAMAATRSPVLLTHAKSEDWSYPAEVSKKLGWDQSRLQIKK
;
A
#
# COMPACT_ATOMS: atom_id res chain seq x y z
N GLN A 1 -10.00 32.28 -20.19
CA GLN A 1 -10.79 33.49 -19.90
C GLN A 1 -12.12 33.46 -20.66
N GLU A 2 -12.13 33.03 -21.93
CA GLU A 2 -13.33 32.95 -22.80
C GLU A 2 -14.52 32.17 -22.22
N LEU A 3 -14.29 30.99 -21.61
CA LEU A 3 -15.39 30.19 -21.03
C LEU A 3 -16.22 30.95 -19.98
N ARG A 4 -15.60 31.87 -19.23
CA ARG A 4 -16.30 32.67 -18.20
C ARG A 4 -17.20 33.72 -18.83
N ILE A 5 -16.77 34.35 -19.91
CA ILE A 5 -17.54 35.40 -20.61
C ILE A 5 -18.82 34.80 -21.20
N HIS A 6 -18.72 33.64 -21.84
CA HIS A 6 -19.90 32.94 -22.38
C HIS A 6 -20.85 32.47 -21.28
N ALA A 7 -20.34 31.95 -20.16
CA ALA A 7 -21.17 31.58 -19.02
C ALA A 7 -21.90 32.79 -18.41
N PHE A 8 -21.21 33.92 -18.20
CA PHE A 8 -21.83 35.14 -17.70
C PHE A 8 -22.84 35.74 -18.68
N ARG A 9 -22.57 35.70 -20.00
CA ARG A 9 -23.52 36.15 -21.02
C ARG A 9 -24.79 35.31 -20.97
N TRP A 10 -24.66 34.00 -20.84
CA TRP A 10 -25.81 33.11 -20.64
C TRP A 10 -26.61 33.49 -19.39
N PHE A 11 -25.95 33.66 -18.24
CA PHE A 11 -26.65 34.05 -17.01
C PHE A 11 -27.31 35.42 -17.09
N ASN A 12 -26.65 36.44 -17.66
CA ASN A 12 -27.21 37.78 -17.79
C ASN A 12 -28.42 37.78 -18.73
N HIS A 13 -28.34 37.09 -19.88
CA HIS A 13 -29.46 36.97 -20.80
C HIS A 13 -30.67 36.29 -20.14
N PHE A 14 -30.48 35.09 -19.57
CA PHE A 14 -31.60 34.26 -19.10
C PHE A 14 -32.10 34.60 -17.68
N LEU A 15 -31.25 35.13 -16.80
CA LEU A 15 -31.65 35.44 -15.41
C LEU A 15 -31.87 36.93 -15.16
N LYS A 16 -31.34 37.82 -16.00
CA LYS A 16 -31.44 39.27 -15.82
C LYS A 16 -32.08 40.01 -17.00
N GLY A 17 -32.26 39.35 -18.15
CA GLY A 17 -32.72 40.01 -19.38
C GLY A 17 -31.72 41.04 -19.93
N ASP A 18 -30.43 40.85 -19.66
CA ASP A 18 -29.36 41.80 -20.01
C ASP A 18 -28.39 41.17 -21.02
N ASP A 19 -28.33 41.76 -22.22
CA ASP A 19 -27.47 41.36 -23.33
C ASP A 19 -26.26 42.29 -23.54
N SER A 20 -25.99 43.18 -22.58
CA SER A 20 -24.84 44.08 -22.64
C SER A 20 -23.51 43.32 -22.73
N LEU A 21 -22.53 43.98 -23.37
CA LEU A 21 -21.22 43.40 -23.63
C LEU A 21 -20.45 43.30 -22.30
N ILE A 22 -19.97 42.10 -21.97
CA ILE A 22 -19.24 41.87 -20.71
C ILE A 22 -17.78 42.28 -20.90
N GLU A 23 -17.47 43.52 -20.53
CA GLU A 23 -16.15 44.12 -20.71
C GLU A 23 -15.15 43.79 -19.59
N MET A 24 -15.63 43.39 -18.40
CA MET A 24 -14.77 43.13 -17.23
C MET A 24 -14.67 41.64 -16.88
N ALA A 25 -13.43 41.17 -16.71
CA ALA A 25 -13.18 39.92 -16.01
C ALA A 25 -13.62 40.06 -14.55
N ALA A 26 -14.34 39.06 -14.01
CA ALA A 26 -14.83 39.07 -12.63
C ALA A 26 -13.70 39.36 -11.62
N THR A 27 -13.72 40.56 -11.05
CA THR A 27 -12.88 40.96 -9.93
C THR A 27 -13.40 40.29 -8.67
N LYS A 28 -12.52 39.77 -7.82
CA LYS A 28 -12.93 39.25 -6.51
C LYS A 28 -13.31 40.44 -5.63
N PHE A 29 -14.61 40.69 -5.48
CA PHE A 29 -15.13 41.76 -4.64
C PHE A 29 -15.04 41.45 -3.14
N HIS A 30 -14.95 40.17 -2.78
CA HIS A 30 -14.90 39.72 -1.40
C HIS A 30 -13.70 38.81 -1.12
N THR A 31 -13.12 38.92 0.07
CA THR A 31 -12.16 37.94 0.58
C THR A 31 -12.89 36.64 0.98
N PRO A 32 -12.22 35.48 1.01
CA PRO A 32 -12.82 34.25 1.53
C PRO A 32 -13.42 34.40 2.93
N GLU A 33 -12.83 35.23 3.78
CA GLU A 33 -13.27 35.51 5.14
C GLU A 33 -14.59 36.28 5.17
N GLU A 34 -14.79 37.24 4.26
CA GLU A 34 -16.04 38.01 4.12
C GLU A 34 -17.20 37.16 3.63
N LEU A 35 -16.91 36.05 2.91
CA LEU A 35 -17.91 35.10 2.44
C LEU A 35 -18.32 34.05 3.50
N LYS A 36 -17.78 34.15 4.72
CA LYS A 36 -18.06 33.19 5.80
C LYS A 36 -19.49 33.39 6.35
N VAL A 37 -20.39 32.45 6.03
CA VAL A 37 -21.79 32.48 6.49
C VAL A 37 -21.94 32.20 8.00
N PHE A 38 -21.14 31.27 8.54
CA PHE A 38 -21.21 30.87 9.94
C PHE A 38 -20.01 31.37 10.73
N LYS A 39 -20.22 32.09 11.84
CA LYS A 39 -19.13 32.45 12.77
C LYS A 39 -18.52 31.20 13.42
N THR A 40 -19.40 30.31 13.90
CA THR A 40 -19.10 29.00 14.47
C THR A 40 -19.82 27.94 13.65
N LEU A 41 -19.13 26.86 13.28
CA LEU A 41 -19.75 25.77 12.51
C LEU A 41 -20.82 25.06 13.35
N PRO A 42 -21.97 24.68 12.75
CA PRO A 42 -22.98 23.88 13.45
C PRO A 42 -22.40 22.57 13.96
N VAL A 43 -22.72 22.19 15.20
CA VAL A 43 -22.22 20.94 15.82
C VAL A 43 -22.78 19.69 15.13
N ASP A 44 -23.93 19.82 14.48
CA ASP A 44 -24.67 18.78 13.74
C ASP A 44 -24.40 18.81 12.23
N GLN A 45 -23.34 19.52 11.79
CA GLN A 45 -23.03 19.66 10.38
C GLN A 45 -22.82 18.30 9.69
N LYS A 46 -23.74 17.95 8.78
CA LYS A 46 -23.67 16.69 8.03
C LYS A 46 -22.69 16.76 6.86
N ASN A 47 -22.49 17.94 6.29
CA ASN A 47 -21.65 18.19 5.11
C ASN A 47 -20.20 17.69 5.28
N ALA A 48 -19.62 17.73 6.48
CA ALA A 48 -18.26 17.26 6.74
C ALA A 48 -18.12 15.72 6.66
N LYS A 49 -19.23 14.99 6.81
CA LYS A 49 -19.30 13.52 6.83
C LYS A 49 -20.28 12.96 5.81
N ILE A 50 -20.84 13.78 4.93
CA ILE A 50 -21.95 13.37 4.07
C ILE A 50 -21.54 12.22 3.14
N GLN A 51 -20.27 12.18 2.75
CA GLN A 51 -19.66 11.09 2.00
C GLN A 51 -19.82 9.71 2.67
N GLU A 52 -19.91 9.65 4.00
CA GLU A 52 -20.10 8.41 4.77
C GLU A 52 -21.54 7.87 4.60
N SER A 53 -22.48 8.70 4.16
CA SER A 53 -23.89 8.33 3.96
C SER A 53 -24.30 8.16 2.49
N PHE A 54 -23.55 8.75 1.55
CA PHE A 54 -23.87 8.68 0.12
C PHE A 54 -23.67 7.29 -0.49
N VAL A 55 -22.75 6.50 0.07
CA VAL A 55 -22.39 5.18 -0.46
C VAL A 55 -22.79 4.12 0.56
N LYS A 56 -23.66 3.20 0.15
CA LYS A 56 -24.02 2.04 0.98
C LYS A 56 -22.76 1.23 1.28
N LEU A 57 -22.46 1.07 2.58
CA LEU A 57 -21.42 0.17 3.09
C LEU A 57 -21.88 -1.29 2.96
N ALA A 58 -20.94 -2.22 2.98
CA ALA A 58 -21.26 -3.63 3.09
C ALA A 58 -22.10 -3.88 4.36
N ASP A 59 -23.13 -4.72 4.23
CA ASP A 59 -23.80 -5.24 5.41
C ASP A 59 -22.80 -6.09 6.22
N PRO A 60 -22.92 -6.19 7.56
CA PRO A 60 -22.01 -6.99 8.37
C PRO A 60 -21.82 -8.39 7.79
N ALA A 61 -20.58 -8.80 7.59
CA ALA A 61 -20.27 -10.10 7.02
C ALA A 61 -20.74 -11.22 7.97
N PRO A 62 -21.53 -12.20 7.51
CA PRO A 62 -21.88 -13.35 8.33
C PRO A 62 -20.64 -14.21 8.57
N VAL A 63 -20.53 -14.79 9.76
CA VAL A 63 -19.56 -15.85 10.06
C VAL A 63 -20.01 -17.11 9.31
N PRO A 64 -19.13 -17.77 8.52
CA PRO A 64 -19.51 -18.92 7.71
C PRO A 64 -19.93 -20.11 8.58
N ALA A 65 -20.90 -20.90 8.13
CA ALA A 65 -21.36 -22.10 8.84
C ALA A 65 -20.33 -23.25 8.79
N ASP A 66 -19.55 -23.32 7.71
CA ASP A 66 -18.54 -24.34 7.45
C ASP A 66 -17.49 -23.86 6.42
N THR A 67 -16.54 -24.73 6.10
CA THR A 67 -15.46 -24.46 5.13
C THR A 67 -16.00 -24.17 3.72
N GLN A 68 -17.07 -24.82 3.30
CA GLN A 68 -17.62 -24.64 1.96
C GLN A 68 -18.25 -23.25 1.80
N GLU A 69 -19.02 -22.80 2.80
CA GLU A 69 -19.57 -21.44 2.81
C GLU A 69 -18.46 -20.40 2.86
N TRP A 70 -17.39 -20.65 3.64
CA TRP A 70 -16.22 -19.77 3.69
C TRP A 70 -15.53 -19.64 2.33
N GLU A 71 -15.28 -20.75 1.64
CA GLU A 71 -14.68 -20.74 0.30
C GLU A 71 -15.53 -19.93 -0.69
N GLN A 72 -16.85 -20.10 -0.68
CA GLN A 72 -17.76 -19.31 -1.52
C GLN A 72 -17.74 -17.82 -1.17
N GLN A 73 -17.75 -17.48 0.12
CA GLN A 73 -17.72 -16.10 0.60
C GLN A 73 -16.41 -15.40 0.20
N THR A 74 -15.27 -16.06 0.43
CA THR A 74 -13.95 -15.53 0.07
C THR A 74 -13.77 -15.39 -1.44
N GLU A 75 -14.22 -16.36 -2.24
CA GLU A 75 -14.15 -16.27 -3.70
C GLU A 75 -15.02 -15.12 -4.22
N ARG A 76 -16.25 -14.96 -3.69
CA ARG A 76 -17.11 -13.82 -4.03
C ARG A 76 -16.42 -12.48 -3.75
N TRP A 77 -15.79 -12.35 -2.59
CA TRP A 77 -15.04 -11.14 -2.23
C TRP A 77 -13.84 -10.91 -3.14
N LYS A 78 -13.04 -11.94 -3.45
CA LYS A 78 -11.92 -11.82 -4.39
C LYS A 78 -12.38 -11.33 -5.76
N GLN A 79 -13.47 -11.88 -6.28
CA GLN A 79 -14.05 -11.44 -7.56
C GLN A 79 -14.57 -9.99 -7.51
N GLN A 80 -15.21 -9.60 -6.41
CA GLN A 80 -15.65 -8.21 -6.21
C GLN A 80 -14.46 -7.25 -6.14
N LEU A 81 -13.41 -7.59 -5.38
CA LEU A 81 -12.18 -6.81 -5.30
C LEU A 81 -11.54 -6.64 -6.68
N LEU A 82 -11.32 -7.72 -7.43
CA LEU A 82 -10.77 -7.66 -8.80
C LEU A 82 -11.61 -6.78 -9.72
N LYS A 83 -12.93 -6.94 -9.70
CA LYS A 83 -13.83 -6.23 -10.62
C LYS A 83 -14.05 -4.76 -10.27
N LYS A 84 -14.01 -4.40 -8.98
CA LYS A 84 -14.53 -3.11 -8.47
C LYS A 84 -13.51 -2.27 -7.74
N THR A 85 -12.43 -2.87 -7.25
CA THR A 85 -11.36 -2.20 -6.50
C THR A 85 -10.04 -2.23 -7.26
N PHE A 86 -9.69 -3.38 -7.84
CA PHE A 86 -8.42 -3.64 -8.51
C PHE A 86 -8.54 -3.76 -10.04
N ARG A 87 -9.63 -3.24 -10.61
CA ARG A 87 -9.92 -3.31 -12.06
C ARG A 87 -8.80 -2.71 -12.93
N ALA A 88 -8.01 -1.81 -12.37
CA ALA A 88 -6.92 -1.13 -13.08
C ALA A 88 -5.60 -1.93 -13.11
N TRP A 89 -5.55 -3.10 -12.46
CA TRP A 89 -4.40 -3.98 -12.59
C TRP A 89 -4.23 -4.44 -14.05
N PRO A 90 -3.00 -4.48 -14.57
CA PRO A 90 -2.73 -4.99 -15.91
C PRO A 90 -3.28 -6.40 -16.12
N GLU A 91 -4.07 -6.60 -17.18
CA GLU A 91 -4.56 -7.93 -17.59
C GLU A 91 -3.43 -8.81 -18.13
N LYS A 92 -2.48 -8.19 -18.85
CA LYS A 92 -1.28 -8.85 -19.37
C LYS A 92 -0.10 -8.50 -18.49
N ILE A 93 0.55 -9.54 -17.98
CA ILE A 93 1.73 -9.43 -17.15
C ILE A 93 2.93 -9.68 -18.06
N ASP A 94 3.64 -8.63 -18.43
CA ASP A 94 4.86 -8.78 -19.20
C ASP A 94 5.91 -9.55 -18.37
N ALA A 95 6.68 -10.40 -19.05
CA ALA A 95 7.80 -11.09 -18.42
C ALA A 95 8.79 -10.04 -17.90
N ILE A 96 9.12 -10.11 -16.61
CA ILE A 96 10.08 -9.17 -16.03
C ILE A 96 11.46 -9.55 -16.51
N LYS A 97 12.19 -8.58 -17.08
CA LYS A 97 13.61 -8.71 -17.39
C LYS A 97 14.37 -7.76 -16.48
N PRO A 98 14.62 -8.16 -15.22
CA PRO A 98 15.27 -7.27 -14.29
C PRO A 98 16.74 -7.09 -14.63
N GLU A 99 17.26 -5.87 -14.42
CA GLU A 99 18.70 -5.66 -14.32
C GLU A 99 19.11 -5.92 -12.87
N VAL A 100 20.12 -6.76 -12.66
CA VAL A 100 20.60 -7.13 -11.33
C VAL A 100 22.03 -6.66 -11.16
N LYS A 101 22.28 -5.87 -10.11
CA LYS A 101 23.61 -5.49 -9.66
C LYS A 101 23.86 -6.11 -8.30
N SER A 102 25.08 -6.58 -8.04
CA SER A 102 25.43 -7.23 -6.78
C SER A 102 26.84 -6.85 -6.36
N VAL A 103 27.04 -6.65 -5.05
CA VAL A 103 28.35 -6.42 -4.43
C VAL A 103 28.44 -7.19 -3.11
N THR A 104 29.61 -7.76 -2.82
CA THR A 104 29.90 -8.32 -1.50
C THR A 104 30.64 -7.28 -0.68
N LYS A 105 30.08 -6.86 0.45
CA LYS A 105 30.66 -5.85 1.34
C LYS A 105 30.43 -6.25 2.79
N ASP A 106 31.48 -6.20 3.60
CA ASP A 106 31.46 -6.44 5.04
C ASP A 106 30.76 -7.76 5.43
N GLY A 107 30.90 -8.83 4.64
CA GLY A 107 30.26 -10.12 4.94
C GLY A 107 28.76 -10.18 4.60
N LEU A 108 28.24 -9.21 3.86
CA LEU A 108 26.93 -9.23 3.23
C LEU A 108 27.06 -9.24 1.71
N ILE A 109 26.12 -9.88 1.02
CA ILE A 109 25.87 -9.74 -0.41
C ILE A 109 24.69 -8.78 -0.55
N LEU A 110 24.95 -7.60 -1.11
CA LEU A 110 23.97 -6.55 -1.37
C LEU A 110 23.62 -6.58 -2.86
N LYS A 111 22.34 -6.74 -3.17
CA LYS A 111 21.82 -6.87 -4.54
C LYS A 111 20.75 -5.81 -4.78
N THR A 112 20.87 -5.08 -5.89
CA THR A 112 19.82 -4.17 -6.39
C THR A 112 19.22 -4.79 -7.65
N ILE A 113 17.91 -4.95 -7.66
CA ILE A 113 17.15 -5.48 -8.79
C ILE A 113 16.27 -4.35 -9.34
N PHE A 114 16.60 -3.86 -10.53
CA PHE A 114 15.83 -2.84 -11.25
C PHE A 114 14.83 -3.51 -12.17
N PHE A 115 13.55 -3.12 -12.10
CA PHE A 115 12.51 -3.71 -12.94
C PHE A 115 11.33 -2.76 -13.18
N GLU A 116 10.55 -3.03 -14.23
CA GLU A 116 9.27 -2.37 -14.43
C GLU A 116 8.13 -3.22 -13.85
N THR A 117 7.43 -2.71 -12.84
CA THR A 117 6.20 -3.34 -12.30
C THR A 117 5.05 -3.30 -13.32
N GLN A 118 5.06 -2.25 -14.14
CA GLN A 118 4.17 -1.96 -15.27
C GLN A 118 4.94 -1.05 -16.22
N LYS A 119 4.60 -1.06 -17.51
CA LYS A 119 5.16 -0.13 -18.50
C LYS A 119 5.22 1.30 -17.95
N HIS A 120 6.41 1.91 -17.97
CA HIS A 120 6.70 3.26 -17.45
C HIS A 120 6.60 3.43 -15.94
N VAL A 121 6.66 2.34 -15.19
CA VAL A 121 6.74 2.35 -13.73
C VAL A 121 7.98 1.55 -13.33
N PRO A 122 9.18 2.14 -13.44
CA PRO A 122 10.40 1.52 -12.94
C PRO A 122 10.40 1.55 -11.41
N LEU A 123 10.74 0.42 -10.79
CA LEU A 123 10.92 0.26 -9.35
C LEU A 123 12.15 -0.61 -9.08
N GLU A 124 12.54 -0.64 -7.82
CA GLU A 124 13.71 -1.39 -7.35
C GLU A 124 13.36 -2.27 -6.16
N LEU A 125 14.04 -3.41 -6.11
CA LEU A 125 14.06 -4.30 -4.98
C LEU A 125 15.51 -4.44 -4.49
N PHE A 126 15.69 -4.31 -3.18
CA PHE A 126 17.00 -4.34 -2.53
C PHE A 126 17.10 -5.61 -1.68
N ILE A 127 18.06 -6.48 -1.97
CA ILE A 127 18.20 -7.76 -1.26
C ILE A 127 19.53 -7.80 -0.52
N VAL A 128 19.48 -8.20 0.75
CA VAL A 128 20.64 -8.42 1.60
C VAL A 128 20.69 -9.89 1.99
N THR A 129 21.82 -10.54 1.74
CA THR A 129 22.07 -11.95 2.09
C THR A 129 23.37 -12.04 2.88
N PRO A 130 23.45 -12.77 4.00
CA PRO A 130 24.73 -13.05 4.65
C PRO A 130 25.69 -13.75 3.67
N ALA A 131 26.93 -13.27 3.51
CA ALA A 131 27.84 -13.77 2.48
C ALA A 131 28.31 -15.23 2.70
N GLY A 132 28.15 -15.75 3.92
CA GLY A 132 28.43 -17.15 4.26
C GLY A 132 27.24 -18.09 4.04
N SER A 133 26.08 -17.58 3.62
CA SER A 133 24.92 -18.42 3.31
C SER A 133 25.19 -19.25 2.06
N ASP A 134 24.98 -20.57 2.15
CA ASP A 134 24.93 -21.43 0.98
C ASP A 134 23.69 -21.03 0.16
N SER A 135 23.91 -20.42 -1.00
CA SER A 135 22.84 -19.97 -1.90
C SER A 135 21.95 -21.12 -2.40
N SER A 136 22.41 -22.37 -2.29
CA SER A 136 21.64 -23.56 -2.60
C SER A 136 20.74 -24.06 -1.45
N ASN A 137 20.89 -23.51 -0.25
CA ASN A 137 20.19 -23.95 0.96
C ASN A 137 19.58 -22.80 1.79
N ILE A 138 19.09 -21.75 1.13
CA ILE A 138 18.36 -20.68 1.82
C ILE A 138 16.94 -21.16 2.13
N GLU A 139 16.69 -21.45 3.41
CA GLU A 139 15.40 -21.97 3.86
C GLU A 139 14.31 -20.89 4.00
N ASN A 140 14.69 -19.66 4.34
CA ASN A 140 13.75 -18.57 4.64
C ASN A 140 14.21 -17.26 3.99
N VAL A 141 13.26 -16.40 3.62
CA VAL A 141 13.51 -15.04 3.13
C VAL A 141 12.39 -14.12 3.58
N ASN A 142 12.75 -12.93 4.06
CA ASN A 142 11.79 -11.91 4.44
C ASN A 142 11.65 -10.88 3.32
N LEU A 143 10.43 -10.56 2.89
CA LEU A 143 10.14 -9.40 2.06
C LEU A 143 9.50 -8.31 2.92
N VAL A 144 10.23 -7.22 3.14
CA VAL A 144 9.78 -6.03 3.89
C VAL A 144 9.27 -4.99 2.90
N VAL A 145 7.97 -4.72 2.93
CA VAL A 145 7.36 -3.64 2.17
C VAL A 145 7.39 -2.36 3.00
N LEU A 146 8.08 -1.35 2.48
CA LEU A 146 8.31 -0.07 3.16
C LEU A 146 7.15 0.88 2.90
N ASN A 147 6.71 1.57 3.95
CA ASN A 147 5.96 2.82 3.82
C ASN A 147 6.92 4.03 3.76
N GLN A 148 6.38 5.24 3.58
CA GLN A 148 7.23 6.45 3.48
C GLN A 148 7.98 6.76 4.79
N SER A 149 7.36 6.50 5.94
CA SER A 149 7.98 6.73 7.24
C SER A 149 9.12 5.75 7.50
N ASP A 150 8.96 4.46 7.21
CA ASP A 150 10.03 3.47 7.35
C ASP A 150 11.20 3.78 6.39
N TRP A 151 10.87 4.25 5.18
CA TRP A 151 11.87 4.69 4.21
C TRP A 151 12.71 5.85 4.75
N GLU A 152 12.06 6.91 5.21
CA GLU A 152 12.72 8.15 5.67
C GLU A 152 13.45 7.97 7.00
N ALA A 153 12.92 7.15 7.90
CA ALA A 153 13.49 6.97 9.23
C ALA A 153 14.72 6.06 9.24
N ASP A 154 14.74 5.01 8.40
CA ASP A 154 15.75 3.96 8.48
C ASP A 154 16.35 3.60 7.12
N PHE A 155 15.53 3.20 6.13
CA PHE A 155 16.07 2.58 4.92
C PHE A 155 16.93 3.53 4.07
N ILE A 156 16.63 4.83 4.06
CA ILE A 156 17.41 5.85 3.34
C ILE A 156 18.89 5.87 3.76
N HIS A 157 19.20 5.52 5.01
CA HIS A 157 20.57 5.47 5.52
C HIS A 157 21.35 4.23 5.07
N ILE A 158 20.63 3.16 4.69
CA ILE A 158 21.20 1.89 4.21
C ILE A 158 21.33 1.89 2.68
N LEU A 159 20.46 2.63 2.00
CA LEU A 159 20.39 2.71 0.55
C LEU A 159 21.74 2.98 -0.15
N PRO A 160 22.64 3.88 0.33
CA PRO A 160 23.89 4.18 -0.36
C PRO A 160 24.87 3.01 -0.46
N PHE A 161 24.66 1.94 0.32
CA PHE A 161 25.51 0.76 0.30
C PHE A 161 25.11 -0.24 -0.80
N PHE A 162 23.93 -0.06 -1.41
CA PHE A 162 23.47 -0.89 -2.50
C PHE A 162 24.09 -0.48 -3.84
N PRO A 163 24.42 -1.45 -4.71
CA PRO A 163 25.06 -1.15 -5.98
C PRO A 163 24.12 -0.34 -6.89
N GLY A 164 24.64 0.76 -7.45
CA GLY A 164 23.89 1.72 -8.26
C GLY A 164 23.16 2.80 -7.46
N ARG A 165 23.37 2.88 -6.14
CA ARG A 165 22.76 3.88 -5.24
C ARG A 165 23.77 4.65 -4.40
N GLU A 166 25.06 4.54 -4.72
CA GLU A 166 26.18 5.12 -3.97
C GLU A 166 26.10 6.66 -3.85
N ALA A 167 25.40 7.32 -4.78
CA ALA A 167 25.22 8.77 -4.80
C ALA A 167 24.04 9.29 -3.94
N GLU A 168 23.13 8.42 -3.46
CA GLU A 168 21.83 8.83 -2.87
C GLU A 168 21.89 9.41 -1.46
N GLN A 169 23.07 9.50 -0.87
CA GLN A 169 23.40 10.32 0.29
C GLN A 169 24.91 10.14 0.44
N ALA A 170 25.70 11.18 0.17
CA ALA A 170 27.15 11.10 0.34
C ALA A 170 27.43 10.54 1.74
N SER A 171 28.00 9.33 1.80
CA SER A 171 28.12 8.47 2.98
C SER A 171 28.46 9.28 4.23
N SER A 172 27.43 9.67 4.98
CA SER A 172 27.58 10.44 6.21
C SER A 172 28.01 9.50 7.34
N GLY A 173 28.64 10.03 8.39
CA GLY A 173 28.98 9.20 9.56
C GLY A 173 27.76 8.53 10.20
N GLU A 174 26.57 9.12 10.05
CA GLU A 174 25.29 8.52 10.46
C GLU A 174 24.93 7.30 9.61
N SER A 175 25.06 7.39 8.28
CA SER A 175 24.73 6.30 7.36
C SER A 175 25.64 5.10 7.61
N GLU A 176 26.93 5.32 7.86
CA GLU A 176 27.86 4.25 8.21
C GLU A 176 27.48 3.58 9.53
N LYS A 177 27.16 4.36 10.57
CA LYS A 177 26.71 3.79 11.85
C LYS A 177 25.44 2.95 11.69
N ARG A 178 24.43 3.49 10.99
CA ARG A 178 23.16 2.79 10.70
C ARG A 178 23.40 1.51 9.91
N PHE A 179 24.31 1.54 8.94
CA PHE A 179 24.68 0.36 8.17
C PHE A 179 25.37 -0.71 9.02
N GLN A 180 26.25 -0.33 9.95
CA GLN A 180 26.88 -1.30 10.86
C GLN A 180 25.88 -1.95 11.82
N ASP A 181 24.94 -1.18 12.36
CA ASP A 181 23.86 -1.71 13.21
C ASP A 181 22.95 -2.67 12.42
N PHE A 182 22.54 -2.25 11.22
CA PHE A 182 21.77 -3.07 10.28
C PHE A 182 22.50 -4.37 9.92
N ARG A 183 23.79 -4.27 9.58
CA ARG A 183 24.65 -5.41 9.25
C ARG A 183 24.70 -6.42 10.38
N LYS A 184 24.89 -5.95 11.62
CA LYS A 184 24.92 -6.83 12.80
C LYS A 184 23.60 -7.59 12.93
N GLN A 185 22.46 -6.91 12.80
CA GLN A 185 21.14 -7.54 12.87
C GLN A 185 20.95 -8.62 11.80
N ILE A 186 21.32 -8.35 10.55
CA ILE A 186 21.19 -9.32 9.45
C ILE A 186 22.08 -10.54 9.66
N LEU A 187 23.33 -10.34 10.12
CA LEU A 187 24.25 -11.44 10.40
C LEU A 187 23.82 -12.28 11.60
N GLU A 188 23.28 -11.67 12.65
CA GLU A 188 22.74 -12.36 13.83
C GLU A 188 21.47 -13.16 13.48
N ALA A 189 20.58 -12.61 12.66
CA ALA A 189 19.37 -13.29 12.22
C ALA A 189 19.65 -14.41 11.21
N GLY A 190 20.73 -14.30 10.43
CA GLY A 190 21.13 -15.28 9.42
C GLY A 190 20.14 -15.47 8.25
N THR A 191 19.07 -14.68 8.20
CA THR A 191 17.99 -14.80 7.22
C THR A 191 18.10 -13.67 6.19
N PRO A 192 18.10 -13.96 4.88
CA PRO A 192 18.06 -12.94 3.84
C PRO A 192 16.82 -12.06 3.92
N VAL A 193 17.00 -10.77 3.61
CA VAL A 193 15.92 -9.78 3.63
C VAL A 193 15.89 -9.00 2.32
N ALA A 194 14.72 -8.95 1.70
CA ALA A 194 14.39 -8.12 0.56
C ALA A 194 13.57 -6.92 1.01
N TYR A 195 13.95 -5.71 0.60
CA TYR A 195 13.27 -4.46 0.89
C TYR A 195 12.65 -3.89 -0.38
N PHE A 196 11.39 -3.50 -0.29
CA PHE A 196 10.63 -2.99 -1.42
C PHE A 196 9.86 -1.72 -1.07
N ALA A 197 10.06 -0.66 -1.84
CA ALA A 197 9.25 0.56 -1.78
C ALA A 197 8.31 0.60 -3.00
N PRO A 198 6.98 0.50 -2.81
CA PRO A 198 6.00 0.62 -3.89
C PRO A 198 6.01 2.00 -4.56
N ARG A 199 5.34 2.15 -5.72
CA ARG A 199 5.29 3.43 -6.44
C ARG A 199 4.85 4.59 -5.55
N GLY A 200 5.52 5.72 -5.67
CA GLY A 200 5.25 6.92 -4.88
C GLY A 200 5.88 6.93 -3.49
N ILE A 201 6.64 5.89 -3.13
CA ILE A 201 7.41 5.78 -1.89
C ILE A 201 8.90 5.81 -2.21
N GLY A 202 9.68 6.46 -1.36
CA GLY A 202 11.14 6.49 -1.46
C GLY A 202 11.66 7.11 -2.76
N LEU A 203 12.56 6.40 -3.45
CA LEU A 203 13.13 6.84 -4.74
C LEU A 203 12.08 7.17 -5.81
N SER A 204 10.90 6.54 -5.74
CA SER A 204 9.82 6.74 -6.71
C SER A 204 8.83 7.85 -6.31
N GLN A 205 9.13 8.59 -5.24
CA GLN A 205 8.27 9.67 -4.76
C GLN A 205 8.24 10.83 -5.77
N TRP A 206 7.04 11.20 -6.24
CA TRP A 206 6.89 12.25 -7.26
C TRP A 206 7.20 13.66 -6.77
N ASN A 207 6.78 14.02 -5.55
CA ASN A 207 6.94 15.36 -5.00
C ASN A 207 6.79 15.36 -3.48
N GLN A 208 7.71 15.96 -2.74
CA GLN A 208 7.65 15.99 -1.27
C GLN A 208 6.58 16.94 -0.72
N ASN A 209 6.04 17.85 -1.53
CA ASN A 209 4.99 18.78 -1.10
C ASN A 209 3.66 18.05 -0.87
N GLU A 210 3.16 18.09 0.36
CA GLU A 210 1.91 17.43 0.76
C GLU A 210 0.70 17.81 -0.12
N ARG A 211 0.56 19.09 -0.49
CA ARG A 211 -0.55 19.53 -1.36
C ARG A 211 -0.46 18.91 -2.74
N LYS A 212 0.76 18.75 -3.29
CA LYS A 212 0.97 18.07 -4.57
C LYS A 212 0.69 16.58 -4.46
N GLN A 213 1.07 15.95 -3.35
CA GLN A 213 0.74 14.54 -3.10
C GLN A 213 -0.78 14.30 -3.04
N VAL A 214 -1.54 15.20 -2.41
CA VAL A 214 -3.01 15.15 -2.44
C VAL A 214 -3.55 15.24 -3.87
N GLN A 215 -3.00 16.16 -4.69
CA GLN A 215 -3.40 16.27 -6.10
C GLN A 215 -3.08 15.00 -6.90
N ILE A 216 -1.94 14.36 -6.64
CA ILE A 216 -1.55 13.10 -7.28
C ILE A 216 -2.52 11.99 -6.90
N ARG A 217 -2.81 11.78 -5.60
CA ARG A 217 -3.80 10.78 -5.16
C ARG A 217 -5.16 11.00 -5.83
N ARG A 218 -5.62 12.24 -5.96
CA ARG A 218 -6.85 12.58 -6.68
C ARG A 218 -6.83 12.19 -8.15
N ARG A 219 -5.68 12.28 -8.84
CA ARG A 219 -5.55 11.88 -10.25
C ARG A 219 -5.72 10.37 -10.43
N PHE A 220 -5.29 9.55 -9.48
CA PHE A 220 -5.57 8.11 -9.52
C PHE A 220 -7.08 7.85 -9.58
N TYR A 221 -7.86 8.53 -8.73
CA TYR A 221 -9.32 8.38 -8.71
C TYR A 221 -9.99 8.84 -10.01
N LEU A 222 -9.47 9.90 -10.66
CA LEU A 222 -9.94 10.33 -11.99
C LEU A 222 -9.69 9.27 -13.08
N LEU A 223 -8.66 8.44 -12.91
CA LEU A 223 -8.36 7.32 -13.80
C LEU A 223 -9.12 6.03 -13.40
N GLY A 224 -9.99 6.09 -12.39
CA GLY A 224 -10.76 4.94 -11.91
C GLY A 224 -9.93 3.92 -11.11
N GLN A 225 -8.87 4.38 -10.45
CA GLN A 225 -7.99 3.58 -9.60
C GLN A 225 -7.65 4.32 -8.29
N SER A 226 -7.03 3.67 -7.32
CA SER A 226 -6.36 4.35 -6.20
C SER A 226 -4.85 4.14 -6.28
N LEU A 227 -4.07 5.03 -5.65
CA LEU A 227 -2.62 4.86 -5.57
C LEU A 227 -2.31 3.52 -4.89
N GLU A 228 -2.97 3.27 -3.77
CA GLU A 228 -2.77 2.11 -2.91
C GLU A 228 -3.22 0.82 -3.60
N GLY A 229 -4.25 0.88 -4.45
CA GLY A 229 -4.60 -0.23 -5.35
C GLY A 229 -3.47 -0.59 -6.31
N MET A 230 -2.75 0.40 -6.85
CA MET A 230 -1.59 0.16 -7.71
C MET A 230 -0.32 -0.18 -6.91
N GLN A 231 -0.19 0.26 -5.67
CA GLN A 231 0.90 -0.19 -4.79
C GLN A 231 0.75 -1.65 -4.39
N ILE A 232 -0.48 -2.15 -4.19
CA ILE A 232 -0.72 -3.60 -4.00
C ILE A 232 -0.24 -4.36 -5.24
N TRP A 233 -0.51 -3.86 -6.45
CA TRP A 233 0.05 -4.44 -7.68
C TRP A 233 1.58 -4.49 -7.64
N ASP A 234 2.23 -3.42 -7.20
CA ASP A 234 3.68 -3.38 -7.10
C ASP A 234 4.24 -4.41 -6.12
N VAL A 235 3.59 -4.59 -4.96
CA VAL A 235 3.96 -5.62 -3.97
C VAL A 235 3.82 -7.03 -4.57
N ARG A 236 2.76 -7.28 -5.35
CA ARG A 236 2.59 -8.55 -6.08
C ARG A 236 3.77 -8.82 -7.02
N ARG A 237 4.23 -7.81 -7.74
CA ARG A 237 5.39 -7.91 -8.64
C ARG A 237 6.70 -8.11 -7.89
N ALA A 238 6.87 -7.47 -6.73
CA ALA A 238 8.02 -7.69 -5.85
C ALA A 238 8.08 -9.14 -5.33
N ILE A 239 6.95 -9.70 -4.89
CA ILE A 239 6.85 -11.12 -4.48
C ILE A 239 7.32 -12.04 -5.62
N GLN A 240 6.84 -11.79 -6.84
CA GLN A 240 7.21 -12.58 -8.02
C GLN A 240 8.71 -12.44 -8.36
N ILE A 241 9.30 -11.26 -8.20
CA ILE A 241 10.75 -11.06 -8.40
C ILE A 241 11.59 -11.81 -7.37
N VAL A 242 11.21 -11.76 -6.09
CA VAL A 242 11.89 -12.51 -5.02
C VAL A 242 11.83 -14.00 -5.35
N ARG A 243 10.66 -14.50 -5.74
CA ARG A 243 10.45 -15.91 -6.11
C ARG A 243 11.20 -16.34 -7.37
N ALA A 244 11.46 -15.41 -8.29
CA ALA A 244 12.24 -15.68 -9.50
C ALA A 244 13.76 -15.72 -9.26
N GLN A 245 14.25 -15.34 -8.07
CA GLN A 245 15.66 -15.51 -7.74
C GLN A 245 15.95 -16.99 -7.50
N THR A 246 16.99 -17.51 -8.15
CA THR A 246 17.45 -18.91 -8.00
C THR A 246 17.67 -19.27 -6.54
N ASP A 247 18.24 -18.33 -5.78
CA ASP A 247 18.61 -18.51 -4.37
C ASP A 247 17.37 -18.62 -3.46
N PHE A 248 16.19 -18.16 -3.91
CA PHE A 248 14.95 -18.12 -3.12
C PHE A 248 13.79 -18.91 -3.73
N ALA A 249 14.03 -19.67 -4.80
CA ALA A 249 12.99 -20.39 -5.51
C ALA A 249 12.17 -21.30 -4.57
N ASN A 250 12.85 -21.95 -3.62
CA ASN A 250 12.24 -22.87 -2.64
C ASN A 250 12.20 -22.32 -1.21
N ALA A 251 12.72 -21.10 -0.95
CA ALA A 251 12.75 -20.53 0.39
C ALA A 251 11.33 -20.27 0.91
N LYS A 252 11.10 -20.30 2.21
CA LYS A 252 9.85 -19.86 2.82
C LYS A 252 9.84 -18.33 2.86
N LEU A 253 8.86 -17.72 2.20
CA LEU A 253 8.75 -16.27 2.07
C LEU A 253 7.82 -15.73 3.16
N THR A 254 8.36 -14.92 4.05
CA THR A 254 7.58 -14.14 5.02
C THR A 254 7.37 -12.73 4.48
N LEU A 255 6.12 -12.29 4.39
CA LEU A 255 5.77 -10.95 3.93
C LEU A 255 5.55 -10.01 5.13
N ASN A 256 6.34 -8.95 5.20
CA ASN A 256 6.38 -8.02 6.33
C ASN A 256 5.90 -6.63 5.88
N GLY A 257 5.16 -5.93 6.74
CA GLY A 257 4.83 -4.53 6.51
C GLY A 257 4.24 -3.86 7.75
N SER A 258 4.45 -2.55 7.88
CA SER A 258 3.95 -1.74 8.99
C SER A 258 2.91 -0.71 8.53
N GLY A 259 1.94 -0.40 9.40
CA GLY A 259 0.92 0.62 9.17
C GLY A 259 0.20 0.48 7.83
N ASN A 260 0.37 1.46 6.94
CA ASN A 260 -0.24 1.42 5.61
C ASN A 260 0.35 0.32 4.72
N ALA A 261 1.64 0.02 4.84
CA ALA A 261 2.27 -1.08 4.09
C ALA A 261 1.76 -2.45 4.56
N ALA A 262 1.40 -2.60 5.85
CA ALA A 262 0.76 -3.81 6.35
C ALA A 262 -0.55 -4.13 5.58
N VAL A 263 -1.34 -3.11 5.25
CA VAL A 263 -2.56 -3.26 4.44
C VAL A 263 -2.21 -3.66 3.00
N LEU A 264 -1.15 -3.09 2.41
CA LEU A 264 -0.71 -3.47 1.07
C LEU A 264 -0.29 -4.95 1.02
N CYS A 265 0.49 -5.40 2.01
CA CYS A 265 0.90 -6.80 2.16
C CYS A 265 -0.30 -7.73 2.32
N LEU A 266 -1.25 -7.35 3.20
CA LEU A 266 -2.46 -8.12 3.43
C LEU A 266 -3.22 -8.38 2.12
N TYR A 267 -3.50 -7.33 1.34
CA TYR A 267 -4.21 -7.49 0.07
C TYR A 267 -3.38 -8.22 -0.98
N ALA A 268 -2.07 -7.95 -1.10
CA ALA A 268 -1.22 -8.64 -2.06
C ALA A 268 -1.23 -10.17 -1.84
N SER A 269 -1.22 -10.61 -0.58
CA SER A 269 -1.23 -12.03 -0.22
C SER A 269 -2.48 -12.79 -0.68
N LEU A 270 -3.60 -12.09 -0.89
CA LEU A 270 -4.84 -12.70 -1.38
C LEU A 270 -4.73 -13.11 -2.86
N PHE A 271 -3.80 -12.49 -3.61
CA PHE A 271 -3.65 -12.65 -5.06
C PHE A 271 -2.31 -13.24 -5.48
N GLU A 272 -1.43 -13.55 -4.53
CA GLU A 272 -0.17 -14.25 -4.78
C GLU A 272 -0.12 -15.58 -4.01
N ASN A 273 0.68 -16.50 -4.54
CA ASN A 273 0.95 -17.80 -3.93
C ASN A 273 2.41 -17.85 -3.43
N GLY A 274 2.75 -18.89 -2.68
CA GLY A 274 4.12 -19.07 -2.18
C GLY A 274 4.49 -18.02 -1.13
N ILE A 275 3.55 -17.63 -0.28
CA ILE A 275 3.81 -16.83 0.92
C ILE A 275 3.64 -17.79 2.10
N GLU A 276 4.71 -18.03 2.85
CA GLU A 276 4.68 -18.92 4.01
C GLU A 276 3.89 -18.27 5.14
N SER A 277 4.15 -16.99 5.43
CA SER A 277 3.51 -16.26 6.52
C SER A 277 3.46 -14.75 6.25
N LEU A 278 2.61 -14.06 7.01
CA LEU A 278 2.55 -12.61 7.06
C LEU A 278 2.88 -12.11 8.47
N GLU A 279 3.73 -11.10 8.56
CA GLU A 279 3.97 -10.35 9.79
C GLU A 279 3.57 -8.89 9.55
N LEU A 280 2.47 -8.50 10.18
CA LEU A 280 1.80 -7.23 9.94
C LEU A 280 1.83 -6.42 11.23
N GLU A 281 2.43 -5.23 11.16
CA GLU A 281 2.56 -4.35 12.32
C GLU A 281 1.60 -3.18 12.22
N GLY A 282 0.84 -2.91 13.29
CA GLY A 282 0.00 -1.71 13.37
C GLY A 282 -1.07 -1.62 12.27
N LEU A 283 -1.60 -2.77 11.83
CA LEU A 283 -2.66 -2.84 10.82
C LEU A 283 -3.89 -2.05 11.32
N PRO A 284 -4.41 -1.08 10.55
CA PRO A 284 -5.62 -0.37 10.94
C PRO A 284 -6.82 -1.33 10.97
N VAL A 285 -7.77 -1.07 11.87
CA VAL A 285 -8.95 -1.93 12.07
C VAL A 285 -10.02 -1.75 10.98
N SER A 286 -9.90 -0.70 10.17
CA SER A 286 -10.84 -0.38 9.09
C SER A 286 -10.20 0.54 8.03
N HIS A 287 -10.63 0.41 6.78
CA HIS A 287 -10.31 1.38 5.72
C HIS A 287 -10.78 2.82 6.00
N GLN A 288 -11.64 3.05 7.00
CA GLN A 288 -11.96 4.40 7.46
C GLN A 288 -10.75 5.14 8.07
N LYS A 289 -9.77 4.38 8.59
CA LYS A 289 -8.53 4.92 9.17
C LYS A 289 -7.28 4.49 8.40
N GLY A 290 -7.42 3.57 7.44
CA GLY A 290 -6.33 3.02 6.65
C GLY A 290 -6.22 3.58 5.22
N PRO A 291 -5.39 2.94 4.39
CA PRO A 291 -5.26 3.22 2.96
C PRO A 291 -6.60 3.23 2.23
N ALA A 292 -6.80 4.20 1.35
CA ALA A 292 -8.03 4.34 0.60
C ALA A 292 -8.01 3.44 -0.66
N LEU A 293 -8.88 2.43 -0.68
CA LEU A 293 -9.10 1.57 -1.84
C LEU A 293 -10.48 1.85 -2.45
N LEU A 294 -10.51 1.97 -3.78
CA LEU A 294 -11.73 2.33 -4.51
C LEU A 294 -12.81 1.27 -4.30
N ASN A 295 -14.01 1.69 -3.88
CA ASN A 295 -15.18 0.82 -3.57
C ASN A 295 -15.01 -0.23 -2.46
N VAL A 296 -13.88 -0.36 -1.76
CA VAL A 296 -13.61 -1.53 -0.91
C VAL A 296 -14.68 -1.77 0.17
N LEU A 297 -15.04 -0.71 0.91
CA LEU A 297 -16.01 -0.75 2.00
C LEU A 297 -17.45 -1.06 1.57
N ARG A 298 -17.71 -1.14 0.25
CA ARG A 298 -19.00 -1.61 -0.28
C ARG A 298 -19.11 -3.13 -0.29
N TYR A 299 -18.00 -3.84 -0.07
CA TYR A 299 -17.92 -5.30 -0.19
C TYR A 299 -17.36 -5.96 1.07
N LEU A 300 -16.29 -5.41 1.65
CA LEU A 300 -15.64 -5.92 2.86
C LEU A 300 -14.76 -4.84 3.51
N ASP A 301 -14.30 -5.12 4.73
CA ASP A 301 -13.29 -4.31 5.42
C ASP A 301 -12.10 -5.18 5.88
N LEU A 302 -11.12 -4.55 6.53
CA LEU A 302 -9.86 -5.18 6.94
C LEU A 302 -10.03 -6.44 7.80
N PRO A 303 -11.00 -6.56 8.73
CA PRO A 303 -11.21 -7.81 9.47
C PRO A 303 -11.57 -9.01 8.58
N GLN A 304 -12.36 -8.79 7.52
CA GLN A 304 -12.66 -9.84 6.55
C GLN A 304 -11.44 -10.18 5.70
N ALA A 305 -10.69 -9.18 5.23
CA ALA A 305 -9.45 -9.41 4.48
C ALA A 305 -8.40 -10.16 5.31
N LEU A 306 -8.30 -9.86 6.61
CA LEU A 306 -7.43 -10.56 7.55
C LEU A 306 -7.82 -12.03 7.69
N ALA A 307 -9.11 -12.33 7.86
CA ALA A 307 -9.59 -13.71 7.88
C ALA A 307 -9.27 -14.45 6.57
N MET A 308 -9.45 -13.79 5.42
CA MET A 308 -9.10 -14.36 4.10
C MET A 308 -7.61 -14.70 4.00
N ALA A 309 -6.73 -13.81 4.45
CA ALA A 309 -5.28 -14.04 4.44
C ALA A 309 -4.89 -15.16 5.42
N ALA A 310 -5.44 -15.12 6.65
CA ALA A 310 -5.22 -16.14 7.67
C ALA A 310 -5.68 -17.53 7.24
N THR A 311 -6.64 -17.66 6.32
CA THR A 311 -7.01 -18.98 5.75
C THR A 311 -5.90 -19.55 4.88
N ARG A 312 -5.14 -18.68 4.20
CA ARG A 312 -4.12 -19.07 3.21
C ARG A 312 -2.76 -19.31 3.87
N SER A 313 -2.37 -18.44 4.80
CA SER A 313 -1.05 -18.45 5.45
C SER A 313 -1.18 -17.99 6.89
N PRO A 314 -0.36 -18.48 7.84
CA PRO A 314 -0.28 -17.92 9.17
C PRO A 314 -0.04 -16.40 9.16
N VAL A 315 -0.76 -15.68 10.01
CA VAL A 315 -0.62 -14.22 10.18
C VAL A 315 -0.27 -13.90 11.62
N LEU A 316 0.84 -13.19 11.81
CA LEU A 316 1.20 -12.52 13.04
C LEU A 316 0.87 -11.03 12.92
N LEU A 317 -0.05 -10.56 13.75
CA LEU A 317 -0.40 -9.16 13.87
C LEU A 317 0.18 -8.60 15.17
N THR A 318 1.03 -7.58 15.08
CA THR A 318 1.64 -6.89 16.24
C THR A 318 1.11 -5.46 16.35
N HIS A 319 1.23 -4.87 17.55
CA HIS A 319 0.68 -3.55 17.86
C HIS A 319 -0.83 -3.46 17.61
N ALA A 320 -1.56 -4.53 17.91
CA ALA A 320 -2.98 -4.65 17.69
C ALA A 320 -3.70 -5.23 18.91
N LYS A 321 -4.94 -4.78 19.14
CA LYS A 321 -5.76 -5.30 20.23
C LYS A 321 -6.71 -6.37 19.70
N SER A 322 -6.71 -7.56 20.30
CA SER A 322 -7.54 -8.68 19.86
C SER A 322 -9.05 -8.36 19.84
N GLU A 323 -9.51 -7.43 20.70
CA GLU A 323 -10.91 -6.97 20.76
C GLU A 323 -11.40 -6.29 19.46
N ASP A 324 -10.48 -5.66 18.71
CA ASP A 324 -10.80 -5.00 17.44
C ASP A 324 -10.94 -5.99 16.27
N TRP A 325 -10.60 -7.26 16.49
CA TRP A 325 -10.52 -8.31 15.47
C TRP A 325 -11.46 -9.49 15.78
N SER A 326 -12.69 -9.19 16.22
CA SER A 326 -13.69 -10.22 16.56
C SER A 326 -14.06 -11.10 15.37
N TYR A 327 -14.30 -10.53 14.20
CA TYR A 327 -14.69 -11.27 13.00
C TYR A 327 -13.71 -12.42 12.64
N PRO A 328 -12.39 -12.17 12.43
CA PRO A 328 -11.46 -13.25 12.13
C PRO A 328 -11.31 -14.26 13.28
N ALA A 329 -11.48 -13.85 14.54
CA ALA A 329 -11.50 -14.77 15.68
C ALA A 329 -12.73 -15.70 15.66
N GLU A 330 -13.91 -15.19 15.31
CA GLU A 330 -15.13 -15.97 15.16
C GLU A 330 -15.04 -16.96 14.00
N VAL A 331 -14.51 -16.53 12.84
CA VAL A 331 -14.23 -17.42 11.69
C VAL A 331 -13.25 -18.52 12.10
N SER A 332 -12.15 -18.16 12.76
CA SER A 332 -11.14 -19.10 13.26
C SER A 332 -11.75 -20.17 14.16
N LYS A 333 -12.55 -19.76 15.16
CA LYS A 333 -13.26 -20.68 16.06
C LYS A 333 -14.22 -21.59 15.30
N LYS A 334 -14.95 -21.04 14.34
CA LYS A 334 -15.99 -21.75 13.62
C LYS A 334 -15.44 -22.78 12.64
N LEU A 335 -14.30 -22.48 12.01
CA LEU A 335 -13.60 -23.36 11.08
C LEU A 335 -12.53 -24.25 11.75
N GLY A 336 -12.33 -24.11 13.07
CA GLY A 336 -11.38 -24.92 13.82
C GLY A 336 -9.92 -24.69 13.43
N TRP A 337 -9.53 -23.44 13.16
CA TRP A 337 -8.14 -23.13 12.83
C TRP A 337 -7.22 -23.35 14.04
N ASP A 338 -6.00 -23.81 13.76
CA ASP A 338 -4.94 -23.87 14.77
C ASP A 338 -4.58 -22.47 15.30
N GLN A 339 -4.21 -22.36 16.57
CA GLN A 339 -3.89 -21.08 17.21
C GLN A 339 -2.70 -20.37 16.54
N SER A 340 -1.79 -21.12 15.91
CA SER A 340 -0.67 -20.52 15.17
C SER A 340 -1.11 -19.77 13.91
N ARG A 341 -2.33 -20.03 13.41
CA ARG A 341 -2.83 -19.48 12.14
C ARG A 341 -3.08 -17.97 12.19
N LEU A 342 -3.57 -17.47 13.31
CA LEU A 342 -3.78 -16.05 13.53
C LEU A 342 -3.36 -15.71 14.96
N GLN A 343 -2.24 -14.99 15.08
CA GLN A 343 -1.72 -14.51 16.34
C GLN A 343 -1.85 -12.99 16.38
N ILE A 344 -2.49 -12.47 17.42
CA ILE A 344 -2.66 -11.03 17.62
C ILE A 344 -1.97 -10.65 18.92
N LYS A 345 -0.98 -9.76 18.82
CA LYS A 345 -0.15 -9.28 19.93
C LYS A 345 -0.28 -7.76 20.04
N LYS A 346 -0.43 -7.31 21.29
CA LYS A 346 -0.57 -5.90 21.64
C LYS A 346 0.75 -5.16 21.53
#